data_AF-A0A838I151-F1
#
_entry.id   AF-A0A838I151-F1
#
_cell.length_a   1.000
_cell.length_b   1.000
_cell.length_c   1.000
_cell.angle_alpha   90.00
_cell.angle_beta   90.00
_cell.angle_gamma   90.00
#
_symmetry.space_group_name_H-M   'P 1'
#
loop_
_entity.id
_entity.type
_entity.pdbx_description
1 polymer ?
#
loop_
_entity_poly.entity_id
_entity_poly.type
_entity_poly.pdbx_seq_one_letter_code
_entity_poly.pdbx_strand_id
1 'polypeptide(L)' 'MTYQSFEDLEVWQRGCRLSVQIFKSFQRCKEFTLRDQIQRAALSVPSNIAEGSERGSLKDFAHFLNISK' A
#
# COMPACT_ATOMS: atom_id res chain seq x y z
N MET A 1 9.99 5.51 19.73
CA MET A 1 10.54 5.42 18.37
C MET A 1 10.03 6.62 17.60
N THR A 2 10.93 7.47 17.13
CA THR A 2 10.57 8.62 16.29
C THR A 2 10.71 8.16 14.85
N TYR A 3 9.59 8.03 14.14
CA TYR A 3 9.59 7.74 12.71
C TYR A 3 10.10 8.97 11.96
N GLN A 4 11.09 8.80 11.11
CA GLN A 4 11.67 9.88 10.30
C GLN A 4 11.00 9.94 8.92
N SER A 5 10.51 8.80 8.45
CA SER A 5 9.78 8.70 7.18
C SER A 5 8.73 7.57 7.20
N PHE A 6 7.87 7.54 6.20
CA PHE A 6 6.86 6.49 6.05
C PHE A 6 7.47 5.11 5.84
N GLU A 7 8.69 5.01 5.30
CA GLU A 7 9.38 3.73 5.13
C GLU A 7 9.71 3.04 6.46
N ASP A 8 9.79 3.80 7.56
CA ASP A 8 10.00 3.26 8.91
C ASP A 8 8.72 2.59 9.45
N LEU A 9 7.55 2.84 8.85
CA LEU A 9 6.28 2.30 9.30
C LEU A 9 6.18 0.81 8.96
N GLU A 10 6.04 -0.04 9.99
CA GLU A 10 5.90 -1.48 9.79
C GLU A 10 4.71 -1.84 8.88
N VAL A 11 3.62 -1.09 8.98
CA VAL A 11 2.43 -1.27 8.13
C VAL A 11 2.73 -1.01 6.65
N TRP A 12 3.55 -0.01 6.32
CA TRP A 12 4.00 0.26 4.96
C TRP A 12 4.87 -0.89 4.44
N GLN A 13 5.84 -1.33 5.25
CA GLN A 13 6.74 -2.43 4.88
C GLN A 13 5.97 -3.75 4.66
N ARG A 14 4.98 -4.03 5.52
CA ARG A 14 4.08 -5.19 5.37
C ARG A 14 3.22 -5.07 4.11
N GLY A 15 2.70 -3.89 3.81
CA GLY A 15 1.98 -3.60 2.56
C GLY A 15 2.82 -3.89 1.33
N CYS A 16 4.06 -3.38 1.28
CA CYS A 16 5.00 -3.66 0.19
C CYS A 16 5.27 -5.17 0.01
N ARG A 17 5.52 -5.90 1.11
CA ARG A 17 5.73 -7.35 1.07
C ARG A 17 4.50 -8.09 0.56
N LEU A 18 3.30 -7.71 1.01
CA LEU A 18 2.04 -8.29 0.56
C LEU A 18 1.83 -8.07 -0.94
N SER A 19 2.07 -6.86 -1.44
CA SER A 19 1.99 -6.55 -2.87
C SER A 19 2.91 -7.45 -3.69
N VAL A 20 4.16 -7.61 -3.29
CA VAL A 20 5.11 -8.51 -3.98
C VAL A 20 4.60 -9.96 -3.97
N GLN A 21 4.06 -10.43 -2.85
CA GLN A 21 3.51 -11.80 -2.76
C GLN A 21 2.30 -11.99 -3.68
N ILE A 22 1.38 -11.02 -3.72
CA ILE A 22 0.21 -11.05 -4.61
C ILE A 22 0.64 -11.09 -6.07
N PHE A 23 1.58 -10.23 -6.49
CA PHE A 23 2.07 -10.24 -7.87
C PHE A 23 2.66 -11.61 -8.27
N LYS A 24 3.44 -12.23 -7.37
CA LYS A 24 4.01 -13.57 -7.59
C LYS A 24 2.93 -14.66 -7.66
N SER A 25 1.96 -14.66 -6.74
CA SER A 25 0.89 -15.66 -6.68
C SER A 25 -0.03 -15.59 -7.90
N PHE A 26 -0.27 -14.40 -8.44
CA PHE A 26 -1.16 -14.20 -9.59
C PHE A 26 -0.44 -14.24 -10.95
N GLN A 27 0.87 -14.52 -11.02
CA GLN A 27 1.63 -14.48 -12.29
C GLN A 27 1.06 -15.43 -13.36
N ARG A 28 0.46 -16.57 -12.95
CA ARG A 28 -0.14 -17.58 -13.84
C ARG A 28 -1.67 -17.49 -13.90
N CYS A 29 -2.27 -16.51 -13.23
CA CYS A 29 -3.71 -16.31 -13.27
C CYS A 29 -4.14 -15.85 -14.67
N LYS A 30 -5.05 -16.61 -15.29
CA LYS A 30 -5.61 -16.30 -16.62
C LYS A 30 -6.86 -15.43 -16.55
N GLU A 31 -7.43 -15.26 -15.36
CA GLU A 31 -8.54 -14.33 -15.11
C GLU A 31 -7.98 -12.90 -14.99
N PHE A 32 -7.77 -12.26 -16.14
CA PHE A 32 -7.08 -10.97 -16.24
C PHE A 32 -7.74 -9.87 -15.41
N THR A 33 -9.08 -9.82 -15.39
CA THR A 33 -9.83 -8.83 -14.60
C THR A 33 -9.62 -9.02 -13.11
N LEU A 34 -9.67 -10.26 -12.61
CA LEU A 34 -9.44 -10.57 -11.21
C LEU A 34 -7.98 -10.25 -10.81
N ARG A 35 -7.03 -10.64 -11.67
CA ARG A 35 -5.61 -10.35 -11.47
C ARG A 35 -5.38 -8.84 -11.35
N ASP A 36 -5.92 -8.04 -12.25
CA ASP A 36 -5.79 -6.58 -12.23
C ASP A 36 -6.37 -5.98 -10.93
N GLN A 37 -7.61 -6.35 -10.58
CA GLN A 37 -8.27 -5.83 -9.38
C GLN A 37 -7.47 -6.14 -8.10
N ILE A 38 -7.01 -7.39 -7.95
CA ILE A 38 -6.26 -7.81 -6.77
C ILE A 38 -4.88 -7.16 -6.71
N GLN A 39 -4.17 -7.07 -7.84
CA GLN A 39 -2.86 -6.40 -7.90
C GLN A 39 -2.95 -4.90 -7.57
N ARG A 40 -3.97 -4.21 -8.08
CA ARG A 40 -4.22 -2.79 -7.79
C ARG A 40 -4.63 -2.56 -6.35
N ALA A 41 -5.51 -3.40 -5.80
CA ALA A 41 -5.90 -3.32 -4.40
C ALA A 41 -4.71 -3.57 -3.46
N ALA A 42 -3.81 -4.49 -3.80
CA ALA A 42 -2.61 -4.72 -3.01
C ALA A 42 -1.67 -3.51 -3.02
N LEU A 43 -1.42 -2.93 -4.20
CA LEU A 43 -0.55 -1.76 -4.35
C LEU A 43 -1.12 -0.51 -3.69
N SER A 44 -2.45 -0.35 -3.62
CA SER A 44 -3.05 0.87 -3.09
C SER A 44 -2.70 1.13 -1.62
N VAL A 45 -2.50 0.09 -0.81
CA VAL A 45 -2.18 0.23 0.62
C VAL A 45 -0.85 0.96 0.85
N PRO A 46 0.33 0.45 0.41
CA PRO A 46 1.59 1.16 0.59
C PRO A 46 1.65 2.48 -0.18
N SER A 47 0.98 2.59 -1.33
CA SER A 47 0.94 3.84 -2.11
C SER A 47 0.19 4.96 -1.39
N ASN A 48 -0.98 4.69 -0.80
CA ASN A 48 -1.72 5.70 -0.05
C ASN A 48 -0.98 6.11 1.24
N ILE A 49 -0.30 5.17 1.91
CA ILE A 49 0.55 5.51 3.07
C ILE A 49 1.68 6.46 2.67
N ALA A 50 2.37 6.17 1.56
CA ALA A 50 3.42 7.04 1.05
C ALA A 50 2.87 8.41 0.64
N GLU A 51 1.80 8.46 -0.17
CA GLU A 51 1.19 9.72 -0.62
C GLU A 51 0.71 10.58 0.56
N GLY A 52 0.06 9.96 1.54
CA GLY A 52 -0.39 10.66 2.75
C GLY A 52 0.74 11.25 3.57
N SER A 53 1.92 10.61 3.56
CA SER A 53 3.08 11.05 4.34
C SER A 53 3.80 12.27 3.73
N GLU A 54 3.68 12.46 2.42
CA GLU A 54 4.22 13.63 1.72
C GLU A 54 3.29 14.86 1.84
N ARG A 55 2.09 14.70 2.40
CA ARG A 55 1.13 15.80 2.57
C ARG A 55 1.41 16.58 3.85
N GLY A 56 1.31 17.91 3.76
CA GLY A 56 1.77 18.86 4.78
C GLY A 56 1.01 18.89 6.10
N SER A 57 0.04 18.01 6.35
CA SER A 57 -0.68 17.95 7.63
C SER A 57 -0.98 16.53 8.12
N LEU A 58 -0.99 16.34 9.44
CA LEU A 58 -1.39 15.08 10.09
C LEU A 58 -2.83 14.67 9.72
N LYS A 59 -3.70 15.64 9.41
CA LYS A 59 -5.08 15.40 9.00
C LYS A 59 -5.13 14.76 7.62
N ASP A 60 -4.28 15.21 6.70
CA ASP A 60 -4.15 14.61 5.38
C ASP A 60 -3.58 13.20 5.48
N PHE A 61 -2.55 13.00 6.31
CA PHE A 61 -2.01 11.67 6.55
C PHE A 61 -3.07 10.70 7.10
N ALA A 62 -3.88 11.13 8.08
CA ALA A 62 -4.99 10.33 8.61
C ALA A 62 -6.05 10.00 7.55
N HIS A 63 -6.34 10.93 6.63
CA HIS A 63 -7.27 10.69 5.52
C HIS A 63 -6.76 9.56 4.60
N PHE A 64 -5.48 9.58 4.23
CA PHE A 64 -4.86 8.56 3.40
C PHE A 64 -4.74 7.19 4.10
N LEU A 65 -4.48 7.16 5.40
CA LEU A 65 -4.57 5.93 6.19
C LEU A 65 -5.99 5.34 6.17
N ASN A 66 -7.01 6.20 6.16
CA ASN A 66 -8.41 5.80 6.06
C ASN A 66 -8.81 5.29 4.67
N ILE A 67 -8.04 5.58 3.63
CA ILE A 67 -8.20 4.96 2.30
C ILE A 67 -7.48 3.61 2.24
N SER A 68 -6.42 3.45 3.03
CA SER A 68 -5.51 2.29 3.04
C SER A 68 -6.01 1.09 3.86
N LYS A 69 -7.25 1.09 4.34
CA LYS A 69 -7.83 0.09 5.24
C LYS A 69 -8.73 -0.92 4.53
#